data_AF-A0A4R1KVN7-F1
#
_entry.id   AF-A0A4R1KVN7-F1
#
_cell.length_a   1.000
_cell.length_b   1.000
_cell.length_c   1.000
_cell.angle_alpha   90.00
_cell.angle_beta   90.00
_cell.angle_gamma   90.00
#
_symmetry.space_group_name_H-M   'P 1'
#
loop_
_entity.id
_entity.type
_entity.pdbx_description
1 polymer ?
#
loop_
_entity_poly.entity_id
_entity_poly.type
_entity_poly.pdbx_seq_one_letter_code
_entity_poly.pdbx_strand_id
1 'polypeptide(L)' 'MNKEELLKKHNEMLILWKAWKDEKKKHEILTFENEKGEIVRHYPDGKEVVIEYAK' A
#
# COMPACT_ATOMS: atom_id res chain seq x y z
N MET A 1 -20.38 -16.15 6.51
CA MET A 1 -19.14 -15.47 6.89
C MET A 1 -19.49 -14.36 7.85
N ASN A 2 -18.99 -14.40 9.09
CA ASN A 2 -19.33 -13.44 10.13
C ASN A 2 -18.35 -12.24 10.15
N LYS A 3 -18.61 -11.24 11.01
CA LYS A 3 -17.77 -10.03 11.13
C LYS A 3 -16.32 -10.35 11.51
N GLU A 4 -16.10 -11.33 12.39
CA GLU A 4 -14.77 -11.71 12.89
C GLU A 4 -13.94 -12.39 11.80
N GLU A 5 -14.55 -13.29 11.02
CA GLU A 5 -13.93 -13.93 9.87
C GLU A 5 -13.56 -12.91 8.78
N LEU A 6 -14.42 -11.89 8.57
CA LEU A 6 -14.12 -10.78 7.66
C LEU A 6 -12.92 -9.96 8.12
N LEU A 7 -12.89 -9.60 9.41
CA LEU A 7 -11.76 -8.86 10.00
C LEU A 7 -10.45 -9.65 9.91
N LYS A 8 -10.50 -10.96 10.17
CA LYS A 8 -9.33 -11.83 10.06
C LYS A 8 -8.79 -11.86 8.62
N LYS A 9 -9.66 -12.08 7.63
CA LYS A 9 -9.29 -12.06 6.21
C LYS A 9 -8.75 -10.69 5.77
N HIS A 10 -9.33 -9.61 6.27
CA HIS A 10 -8.84 -8.26 5.98
C HIS A 10 -7.42 -8.07 6.52
N ASN A 11 -7.15 -8.50 7.75
CA ASN A 11 -5.80 -8.42 8.34
C ASN A 11 -4.78 -9.27 7.57
N GLU A 12 -5.14 -10.51 7.20
CA GLU A 12 -4.29 -11.37 6.36
C GLU A 12 -3.97 -10.71 5.01
N MET A 13 -4.96 -10.07 4.38
CA MET A 13 -4.77 -9.33 3.14
C MET A 13 -3.85 -8.12 3.30
N LEU A 14 -3.98 -7.36 4.40
CA LEU A 14 -3.10 -6.22 4.68
C LEU A 14 -1.64 -6.64 4.84
N ILE A 15 -1.39 -7.79 5.50
CA ILE A 15 -0.04 -8.34 5.66
C ILE A 15 0.56 -8.70 4.30
N LEU A 16 -0.20 -9.45 3.49
CA LEU A 16 0.24 -9.85 2.15
C LEU A 16 0.46 -8.66 1.23
N TRP A 17 -0.45 -7.69 1.27
CA TRP A 17 -0.34 -6.44 0.53
C TRP A 17 0.94 -5.68 0.89
N LYS A 18 1.23 -5.55 2.18
CA LYS A 18 2.45 -4.89 2.65
C LYS A 18 3.71 -5.61 2.17
N ALA A 19 3.78 -6.93 2.35
CA ALA A 19 4.93 -7.72 1.92
C ALA A 19 5.17 -7.62 0.40
N TRP A 20 4.10 -7.73 -0.40
CA TRP A 20 4.18 -7.56 -1.85
C TRP A 20 4.63 -6.16 -2.24
N LYS A 21 4.07 -5.12 -1.61
CA LYS A 21 4.41 -3.72 -1.89
C LYS A 21 5.88 -3.47 -1.57
N ASP A 22 6.35 -3.87 -0.40
CA ASP A 22 7.73 -3.66 0.05
C ASP A 22 8.76 -4.33 -0.88
N GLU A 23 8.44 -5.50 -1.42
CA GLU A 23 9.28 -6.15 -2.43
C GLU A 23 9.24 -5.39 -3.76
N LYS A 24 8.06 -5.03 -4.24
CA LYS A 24 7.88 -4.33 -5.51
C LYS A 24 8.53 -2.95 -5.53
N LYS A 25 8.52 -2.23 -4.40
CA LYS A 25 9.19 -0.93 -4.22
C LYS A 25 10.67 -0.97 -4.62
N LYS A 26 11.35 -2.11 -4.51
CA LYS A 26 12.77 -2.26 -4.85
C LYS A 26 13.05 -2.29 -6.36
N HIS A 27 12.04 -2.55 -7.18
CA HIS A 27 12.23 -2.88 -8.59
C HIS A 27 11.36 -2.04 -9.53
N GLU A 28 10.24 -1.52 -9.05
CA GLU A 28 9.22 -0.89 -9.88
C GLU A 28 8.77 0.46 -9.31
N ILE A 29 8.33 1.35 -10.19
CA ILE A 29 7.63 2.58 -9.79
C ILE A 29 6.22 2.18 -9.36
N LEU A 30 5.85 2.48 -8.11
CA LEU A 30 4.55 2.14 -7.56
C LEU A 30 3.74 3.38 -7.25
N THR A 31 2.43 3.32 -7.45
CA THR A 31 1.50 4.36 -7.01
C THR A 31 0.51 3.74 -6.01
N PHE A 32 0.41 4.31 -4.81
CA PHE A 32 -0.46 3.80 -3.74
C PHE A 32 -0.88 4.92 -2.78
N GLU A 33 -1.94 4.70 -2.02
CA GLU A 33 -2.35 5.58 -0.92
C GLU A 33 -1.49 5.32 0.33
N ASN A 34 -0.91 6.36 0.89
CA ASN A 34 -0.11 6.27 2.11
C ASN A 34 -0.98 6.36 3.38
N GLU A 35 -0.35 6.21 4.55
CA GLU A 35 -1.04 6.28 5.85
C GLU A 35 -1.67 7.66 6.16
N LYS A 36 -1.32 8.68 5.38
CA LYS A 36 -1.88 10.04 5.48
C LYS A 36 -3.05 10.29 4.53
N GLY A 37 -3.45 9.30 3.73
CA GLY A 37 -4.49 9.45 2.72
C GLY A 37 -4.02 10.16 1.44
N GLU A 38 -2.71 10.23 1.20
CA GLU A 38 -2.14 10.85 0.00
C GLU A 38 -1.81 9.77 -1.03
N ILE A 39 -2.12 10.03 -2.30
CA ILE A 39 -1.67 9.17 -3.40
C ILE A 39 -0.22 9.53 -3.69
N VAL A 40 0.68 8.59 -3.39
CA VAL A 40 2.13 8.75 -3.59
C VAL A 40 2.62 7.88 -4.72
N ARG A 41 3.57 8.42 -5.49
CA ARG A 41 4.41 7.67 -6.42
C ARG A 41 5.76 7.40 -5.78
N HIS A 42 6.07 6.13 -5.59
CA HIS A 42 7.36 5.65 -5.10
C HIS A 42 8.25 5.21 -6.27
N TYR A 43 9.53 5.56 -6.18
CA TYR A 43 10.58 5.15 -7.10
C TYR A 43 11.56 4.18 -6.42
N PRO A 44 12.16 3.22 -7.15
CA PRO A 44 13.10 2.25 -6.58
C PRO A 44 14.36 2.83 -5.91
N ASP A 45 14.69 4.08 -6.19
CA ASP A 45 15.79 4.82 -5.55
C ASP A 45 15.42 5.35 -4.14
N GLY A 46 14.20 5.08 -3.68
CA GLY A 46 13.68 5.53 -2.38
C GLY A 46 12.95 6.87 -2.43
N LYS A 47 12.91 7.55 -3.59
CA LYS A 47 12.18 8.81 -3.73
C LYS A 47 10.67 8.57 -3.70
N GLU A 48 9.95 9.40 -2.96
CA GLU A 48 8.48 9.44 -2.96
C GLU A 48 7.98 10.84 -3.32
N VAL A 49 6.94 10.89 -4.15
CA VAL A 49 6.30 12.14 -4.59
C VAL A 49 4.81 12.01 -4.39
N VAL A 50 4.20 12.95 -3.67
CA VAL A 50 2.73 13.08 -3.62
C VAL A 50 2.26 13.54 -4.98
N ILE A 51 1.40 12.76 -5.63
CA ILE A 51 0.87 13.07 -6.97
C ILE A 51 -0.60 13.54 -6.92
N GLU A 52 -1.35 13.14 -5.90
CA GLU A 52 -2.72 13.58 -5.68
C GLU A 52 -3.06 13.52 -4.19
N TYR A 53 -3.80 14.51 -3.71
CA TYR A 53 -4.45 14.44 -2.40
C TYR A 53 -5.81 13.79 -2.64
N ALA A 54 -6.07 12.63 -2.02
CA ALA A 54 -7.39 12.04 -2.10
C ALA A 54 -8.41 13.07 -1.56
N LYS A 55 -9.36 13.47 -2.41
CA LYS A 55 -10.44 14.39 -2.03
C LYS A 55 -11.52 13.68 -1.26
#